data_AF-A0A811RM27-F1
#
_entry.id   AF-A0A811RM27-F1
#
_cell.length_a   1.000
_cell.length_b   1.000
_cell.length_c   1.000
_cell.angle_alpha   90.00
_cell.angle_beta   90.00
_cell.angle_gamma   90.00
#
_symmetry.space_group_name_H-M   'P 1'
#
loop_
_entity.id
_entity.type
_entity.pdbx_description
1 polymer ?
#
loop_
_entity_poly.entity_id
_entity_poly.type
_entity_poly.pdbx_seq_one_letter_code
_entity_poly.pdbx_strand_id
1 'polypeptide(L)'
;MELFYYYFSTSFFCNVDCGVFALKFMELWDRNVDLRDMFDHSDIPNIRVKLGVDLFFSKGNCIDKSLVTNLYKQGVDPRVSN
;
A
#
# COMPACT_ATOMS: atom_id res chain seq x y z
N MET A 1 -7.01 19.99 10.38
CA MET A 1 -7.78 19.87 9.12
C MET A 1 -7.09 20.62 7.99
N GLU A 2 -6.71 21.89 8.18
CA GLU A 2 -6.00 22.68 7.15
C GLU A 2 -4.63 22.12 6.74
N LEU A 3 -3.82 21.62 7.70
CA LEU A 3 -2.55 20.97 7.38
C LEU A 3 -2.75 19.71 6.52
N PHE A 4 -3.78 18.92 6.79
CA PHE A 4 -4.10 17.74 6.00
C PHE A 4 -4.46 18.11 4.56
N TYR A 5 -5.29 19.13 4.36
CA TYR A 5 -5.62 19.65 3.03
C TYR A 5 -4.42 20.27 2.32
N TYR A 6 -3.55 20.99 3.03
CA TYR A 6 -2.35 21.61 2.44
C TYR A 6 -1.34 20.55 1.97
N TYR A 7 -1.11 19.49 2.75
CA TYR A 7 -0.24 18.39 2.37
C TYR A 7 -0.88 17.48 1.31
N PHE A 8 -2.19 17.22 1.41
CA PHE A 8 -2.95 16.51 0.40
C PHE A 8 -2.89 17.25 -0.94
N SER A 9 -3.07 18.57 -0.94
CA SER A 9 -3.01 19.43 -2.13
C SER A 9 -1.61 19.58 -2.72
N THR A 10 -0.56 19.67 -1.90
CA THR A 10 0.82 19.88 -2.38
C THR A 10 1.50 18.59 -2.86
N SER A 11 1.09 17.42 -2.36
CA SER A 11 1.61 16.12 -2.83
C SER A 11 0.85 15.52 -4.02
N PHE A 12 -0.34 16.02 -4.37
CA PHE A 12 -1.19 15.41 -5.40
C PHE A 12 -0.78 15.71 -6.84
N PHE A 13 0.04 16.74 -7.08
CA PHE A 13 0.49 17.11 -8.41
C PHE A 13 1.95 16.66 -8.60
N CYS A 14 2.16 15.57 -9.35
CA CYS A 14 3.44 15.05 -9.88
C CYS A 14 4.25 13.98 -9.12
N ASN A 15 3.75 13.32 -8.06
CA ASN A 15 4.49 12.20 -7.44
C ASN A 15 3.81 10.84 -7.65
N VAL A 16 4.59 9.86 -8.15
CA VAL A 16 4.12 8.49 -8.51
C VAL A 16 3.49 7.76 -7.32
N ASP A 17 3.81 8.17 -6.09
CA ASP A 17 3.39 7.50 -4.86
C ASP A 17 2.36 8.31 -4.02
N CYS A 18 1.82 9.42 -4.53
CA CYS A 18 0.88 10.26 -3.76
C CYS A 18 -0.34 9.49 -3.24
N GLY A 19 -0.86 8.54 -4.04
CA GLY A 19 -1.94 7.65 -3.63
C GLY A 19 -1.56 6.71 -2.48
N VAL A 20 -0.30 6.28 -2.42
CA VAL A 20 0.22 5.41 -1.35
C VAL A 20 0.25 6.17 -0.02
N PHE A 21 0.76 7.41 -0.03
CA PHE A 21 0.74 8.29 1.14
C PHE A 21 -0.69 8.56 1.62
N ALA A 22 -1.60 8.90 0.70
CA ALA A 22 -2.99 9.16 1.04
C ALA A 22 -3.66 7.95 1.71
N LEU A 23 -3.49 6.74 1.15
CA LEU A 23 -4.03 5.51 1.73
C LEU A 23 -3.46 5.23 3.12
N LYS A 24 -2.14 5.35 3.31
CA LYS A 24 -1.52 5.11 4.62
C LYS A 24 -1.90 6.14 5.66
N PHE A 25 -2.01 7.42 5.30
CA PHE A 25 -2.47 8.45 6.23
C PHE A 25 -3.93 8.25 6.65
N MET A 26 -4.80 7.79 5.74
CA MET A 26 -6.18 7.43 6.10
C MET A 26 -6.24 6.18 6.99
N GLU A 27 -5.40 5.17 6.72
CA GLU A 27 -5.32 3.95 7.53
C GLU A 27 -4.84 4.23 8.96
N LEU A 28 -3.85 5.12 9.12
CA LEU A 28 -3.23 5.47 10.40
C LEU A 28 -3.89 6.68 11.07
N TRP A 29 -5.00 7.18 10.53
CA TRP A 29 -5.63 8.41 10.99
C TRP A 29 -6.12 8.27 12.45
N ASP A 30 -5.38 8.90 13.36
CA ASP A 30 -5.75 9.05 14.77
C ASP A 30 -5.35 10.45 15.25
N ARG A 31 -6.13 11.03 16.18
CA ARG A 31 -5.90 12.40 16.67
C ARG A 31 -4.61 12.54 17.47
N ASN A 32 -4.07 11.43 18.00
CA ASN A 32 -2.89 11.43 18.88
C ASN A 32 -1.63 10.91 18.17
N VAL A 33 -1.69 10.64 16.86
CA VAL A 33 -0.58 10.10 16.09
C VAL A 33 0.00 11.20 15.20
N ASP A 34 1.31 11.42 15.31
CA ASP A 34 2.04 12.21 14.32
C ASP A 34 2.39 11.31 13.12
N LEU A 35 1.66 11.50 12.01
CA LEU A 35 1.81 10.70 10.81
C LEU A 35 3.17 10.85 10.14
N ARG A 36 3.95 11.90 10.47
CA ARG A 36 5.28 12.16 9.89
C ARG A 36 6.35 11.20 10.38
N ASP A 37 6.15 10.63 11.58
CA ASP A 37 7.11 9.70 12.20
C ASP A 37 6.74 8.23 11.96
N MET A 38 5.69 7.97 11.17
CA MET A 38 5.14 6.62 10.98
C MET A 38 5.76 5.85 9.82
N PHE A 39 6.15 6.54 8.76
CA PHE A 39 6.83 5.96 7.60
C PHE A 39 7.45 7.06 6.75
N ASP A 40 8.43 6.68 5.93
CA ASP A 40 9.05 7.60 4.97
C ASP A 40 9.08 7.01 3.54
N HIS A 41 9.75 7.71 2.63
CA HIS A 41 9.88 7.29 1.23
C HIS A 41 10.56 5.92 1.06
N SER A 42 11.42 5.49 1.99
CA SER A 42 12.08 4.19 1.96
C SER A 42 11.12 3.03 2.22
N ASP A 43 10.00 3.28 2.92
CA ASP A 43 8.97 2.28 3.19
C ASP A 43 8.02 2.06 2.01
N ILE A 44 7.91 3.03 1.10
CA ILE A 44 6.95 3.04 0.00
C ILE A 44 6.98 1.78 -0.86
N PRO A 45 8.14 1.22 -1.27
CA PRO A 45 8.19 -0.04 -2.02
C PRO A 45 7.47 -1.19 -1.30
N ASN A 46 7.69 -1.33 0.02
CA ASN A 46 7.09 -2.39 0.83
C ASN A 46 5.60 -2.15 1.06
N ILE A 47 5.21 -0.89 1.28
CA ILE A 47 3.81 -0.50 1.42
C ILE A 47 3.04 -0.86 0.13
N ARG A 48 3.59 -0.59 -1.06
CA ARG A 48 2.94 -0.94 -2.33
C ARG A 48 2.74 -2.44 -2.49
N VAL A 49 3.73 -3.25 -2.13
CA VAL A 49 3.60 -4.72 -2.16
C VAL A 49 2.48 -5.16 -1.23
N LYS A 50 2.46 -4.65 0.01
CA LYS A 50 1.42 -4.98 0.98
C LYS A 50 0.03 -4.60 0.47
N LEU A 51 -0.15 -3.37 -0.02
CA LEU A 51 -1.42 -2.90 -0.59
C LEU A 51 -1.87 -3.78 -1.76
N GLY A 52 -0.95 -4.14 -2.67
CA GLY A 52 -1.25 -5.01 -3.81
C GLY A 52 -1.70 -6.40 -3.37
N VAL A 53 -1.02 -7.00 -2.40
CA VAL A 53 -1.37 -8.30 -1.82
C VAL A 53 -2.74 -8.25 -1.13
N ASP A 54 -2.96 -7.24 -0.27
CA ASP A 54 -4.20 -7.07 0.48
C ASP A 54 -5.40 -6.88 -0.47
N LEU A 55 -5.24 -6.07 -1.52
CA LEU A 55 -6.25 -5.88 -2.56
C LEU A 55 -6.49 -7.17 -3.37
N PHE A 56 -5.42 -7.85 -3.78
CA PHE A 56 -5.52 -9.09 -4.55
C PHE A 56 -6.29 -10.16 -3.78
N PHE A 57 -6.03 -10.34 -2.48
CA PHE A 57 -6.70 -11.32 -1.63
C PHE A 57 -7.98 -10.81 -0.95
N SER A 58 -8.39 -9.56 -1.22
CA SER A 58 -9.62 -9.01 -0.65
C SER A 58 -10.85 -9.83 -1.07
N LYS A 59 -11.87 -9.87 -0.18
CA LYS A 59 -13.13 -10.56 -0.44
C LYS A 59 -13.89 -10.00 -1.65
N GLY A 60 -13.66 -8.72 -1.99
CA GLY A 60 -14.29 -8.03 -3.12
C GLY A 60 -13.62 -8.34 -4.46
N ASN A 61 -12.40 -8.86 -4.47
CA ASN A 61 -11.74 -9.27 -5.70
C ASN A 61 -12.18 -10.69 -6.09
N CYS A 62 -13.01 -10.82 -7.11
CA CYS A 62 -13.53 -12.12 -7.57
C CYS A 62 -12.67 -12.80 -8.65
N ILE A 63 -11.48 -12.26 -8.95
CA ILE A 63 -10.58 -12.91 -9.93
C ILE A 63 -10.10 -14.26 -9.41
N ASP A 64 -9.78 -15.17 -10.34
CA ASP A 64 -9.15 -16.44 -10.02
C ASP A 64 -7.78 -16.20 -9.36
N LYS A 65 -7.57 -16.85 -8.21
CA LYS A 65 -6.34 -16.77 -7.40
C LYS A 65 -5.61 -18.11 -7.33
N SER A 66 -6.08 -19.11 -8.10
CA SER A 66 -5.58 -20.48 -8.05
C SER A 66 -4.07 -20.55 -8.31
N LEU A 67 -3.57 -19.84 -9.33
CA LEU A 67 -2.15 -19.80 -9.68
C LEU A 67 -1.27 -19.35 -8.50
N VAL A 68 -1.56 -18.16 -7.95
CA VAL A 68 -0.79 -17.58 -6.84
C VAL A 68 -0.86 -18.48 -5.60
N THR A 69 -2.06 -19.01 -5.30
CA THR A 69 -2.28 -19.88 -4.14
C THR A 69 -1.53 -21.20 -4.27
N ASN A 70 -1.47 -21.77 -5.48
CA ASN A 70 -0.78 -23.02 -5.75
C ASN A 70 0.74 -22.85 -5.70
N LEU A 71 1.28 -21.77 -6.26
CA LEU A 71 2.72 -21.45 -6.15
C LEU A 71 3.15 -21.31 -4.69
N TYR A 72 2.36 -20.59 -3.88
CA TYR A 72 2.62 -20.45 -2.45
C TYR A 72 2.63 -21.80 -1.72
N LYS A 73 1.64 -22.67 -1.98
CA LYS A 73 1.56 -24.01 -1.38
C LYS A 73 2.71 -24.93 -1.75
N GLN A 74 3.31 -24.74 -2.92
CA GLN A 74 4.44 -25.53 -3.39
C GLN A 74 5.78 -25.08 -2.79
N GLY A 75 5.81 -24.00 -2.00
CA GLY A 75 7.05 -23.43 -1.48
C GLY A 75 7.94 -22.81 -2.57
N VAL A 76 7.37 -22.58 -3.76
CA VAL A 76 8.06 -21.91 -4.87
C VAL A 76 7.98 -20.42 -4.63
N ASP A 77 9.12 -19.75 -4.48
CA ASP A 77 9.14 -18.28 -4.49
C ASP A 77 8.83 -17.80 -5.91
N PRO A 78 7.67 -17.16 -6.16
CA PRO A 78 7.28 -16.72 -7.50
C PRO A 78 8.20 -15.62 -8.06
N ARG A 79 9.10 -15.05 -7.25
CA ARG A 79 10.13 -14.10 -7.68
C ARG A 79 11.39 -14.77 -8.25
N VAL A 80 11.50 -16.08 -8.10
CA VAL A 80 12.70 -16.88 -8.46
C VAL A 80 12.40 -17.84 -9.62
N SER A 81 11.13 -18.05 -9.96
CA SER A 81 10.72 -18.83 -11.13
C SER A 81 10.84 -17.99 -12.42
N ASN A 82 11.76 -18.40 -13.29
CA ASN A 82 12.11 -17.81 -14.60
C ASN A 82 10.91 -17.46 -15.49
#